data_AF-A0A2T1F3R9-F1
#
_entry.id   AF-A0A2T1F3R9-F1
#
_cell.length_a   1.000
_cell.length_b   1.000
_cell.length_c   1.000
_cell.angle_alpha   90.00
_cell.angle_beta   90.00
_cell.angle_gamma   90.00
#
_symmetry.space_group_name_H-M   'P 1'
#
loop_
_entity.id
_entity.type
_entity.pdbx_description
1 polymer ?
#
loop_
_entity_poly.entity_id
_entity_poly.type
_entity_poly.pdbx_seq_one_letter_code
_entity_poly.pdbx_strand_id
1 'polypeptide(L)'
;MLSQVHSQPIKSDGTIAPTKILEFRSQYQSCRVRVPDLELPVAAILVDREYYSFFKAVQEASKVLAIVAKLGNRGDSTAITKTASGYAIWVMEPEASPVKPS
;
A
#
# COMPACT_ATOMS: atom_id res chain seq x y z
N MET A 1 24.54 -13.78 37.97
CA MET A 1 23.84 -12.61 37.41
C MET A 1 23.51 -12.92 35.97
N LEU A 2 22.23 -13.08 35.63
CA LEU A 2 21.77 -13.28 34.25
C LEU A 2 21.42 -11.90 33.68
N SER A 3 22.29 -11.36 32.83
CA SER A 3 22.08 -10.06 32.18
C SER A 3 21.14 -10.23 30.99
N GLN A 4 19.94 -9.68 31.14
CA GLN A 4 18.89 -9.60 30.12
C GLN A 4 19.33 -8.66 28.99
N VAL A 5 19.60 -9.23 27.80
CA VAL A 5 19.78 -8.46 26.57
C VAL A 5 18.43 -7.88 26.18
N HIS A 6 18.25 -6.58 26.39
CA HIS A 6 17.16 -5.84 25.80
C HIS A 6 17.45 -5.70 24.29
N SER A 7 16.81 -6.54 23.49
CA SER A 7 16.76 -6.37 22.04
C SER A 7 15.92 -5.13 21.73
N GLN A 8 16.58 -3.97 21.63
CA GLN A 8 15.98 -2.82 20.97
C GLN A 8 15.83 -3.15 19.47
N PRO A 9 14.67 -2.92 18.83
CA PRO A 9 14.55 -3.07 17.40
C PRO A 9 15.45 -2.05 16.73
N ILE A 10 16.39 -2.56 15.94
CA ILE A 10 17.34 -1.81 15.15
C ILE A 10 16.51 -0.97 14.16
N LYS A 11 16.40 0.34 14.41
CA LYS A 11 15.88 1.28 13.44
C LYS A 11 16.92 1.46 12.33
N SER A 12 16.43 1.44 11.10
CA SER A 12 17.16 1.64 9.83
C SER A 12 17.79 0.38 9.25
N ASP A 13 17.01 -0.40 8.52
CA ASP A 13 17.55 -1.28 7.49
C ASP A 13 17.12 -0.75 6.12
N GLY A 14 18.00 -0.81 5.13
CA GLY A 14 17.80 -0.34 3.75
C GLY A 14 16.79 -1.16 2.96
N THR A 15 15.74 -1.65 3.62
CA THR A 15 14.74 -2.56 3.08
C THR A 15 13.76 -1.77 2.23
N ILE A 16 13.90 -1.93 0.90
CA ILE A 16 12.93 -1.42 -0.06
C ILE A 16 11.59 -2.12 0.19
N ALA A 17 10.56 -1.36 0.49
CA ALA A 17 9.23 -1.93 0.72
C ALA A 17 8.66 -2.58 -0.56
N PRO A 18 7.89 -3.68 -0.42
CA PRO A 18 7.43 -4.46 -1.56
C PRO A 18 6.42 -3.70 -2.43
N THR A 19 6.38 -4.08 -3.71
CA THR A 19 5.36 -3.63 -4.66
C THR A 19 4.66 -4.84 -5.28
N LYS A 20 3.33 -4.92 -5.15
CA LYS A 20 2.51 -5.98 -5.76
C LYS A 20 2.01 -5.53 -7.14
N ILE A 21 2.12 -6.37 -8.17
CA ILE A 21 1.52 -6.13 -9.49
C ILE A 21 0.29 -7.04 -9.63
N LEU A 22 -0.89 -6.44 -9.74
CA LEU A 22 -2.18 -7.10 -9.76
C LEU A 22 -2.80 -6.94 -11.14
N GLU A 23 -2.57 -7.92 -12.01
CA GLU A 23 -3.02 -7.88 -13.40
C GLU A 23 -4.50 -8.24 -13.56
N PHE A 24 -5.05 -9.02 -12.64
CA PHE A 24 -6.40 -9.55 -12.72
C PHE A 24 -7.29 -9.04 -11.58
N ARG A 25 -8.55 -8.77 -11.90
CA ARG A 25 -9.56 -8.31 -10.94
C ARG A 25 -9.79 -9.31 -9.79
N SER A 26 -9.58 -10.60 -10.01
CA SER A 26 -9.72 -11.63 -8.97
C SER A 26 -8.67 -11.56 -7.86
N GLN A 27 -7.56 -10.84 -8.08
CA GLN A 27 -6.48 -10.72 -7.08
C GLN A 27 -6.79 -9.70 -5.99
N TYR A 28 -7.87 -8.92 -6.12
CA TYR A 28 -8.21 -7.87 -5.17
C TYR A 28 -9.71 -7.57 -5.11
N GLN A 29 -10.14 -7.00 -4.00
CA GLN A 29 -11.52 -6.52 -3.83
C GLN A 29 -11.53 -5.01 -3.68
N SER A 30 -12.31 -4.30 -4.48
CA SER A 30 -12.53 -2.86 -4.26
C SER A 30 -13.37 -2.64 -3.01
N CYS A 31 -12.97 -1.67 -2.19
CA CYS A 31 -13.68 -1.30 -0.97
C CYS A 31 -13.47 0.19 -0.67
N ARG A 32 -13.98 0.63 0.49
CA ARG A 32 -13.64 1.92 1.09
C ARG A 32 -13.13 1.68 2.49
N VAL A 33 -12.14 2.47 2.89
CA VAL A 33 -11.53 2.40 4.21
C VAL A 33 -11.47 3.76 4.87
N ARG A 34 -11.48 3.79 6.20
CA ARG A 34 -11.04 4.94 6.98
C ARG A 34 -9.56 4.81 7.23
N VAL A 35 -8.83 5.90 7.02
CA VAL A 35 -7.42 6.07 7.38
C VAL A 35 -7.39 7.16 8.47
N PRO A 36 -6.61 7.01 9.55
CA PRO A 36 -6.63 7.96 10.69
C PRO A 36 -6.42 9.42 10.30
N ASP A 37 -5.60 9.66 9.28
CA ASP A 37 -5.22 11.01 8.84
C ASP A 37 -6.29 11.70 7.97
N LEU A 38 -7.37 10.99 7.60
CA LEU A 38 -8.39 11.48 6.69
C LEU A 38 -9.78 11.40 7.31
N GLU A 39 -10.51 12.51 7.29
CA GLU A 39 -11.86 12.60 7.87
C GLU A 39 -12.87 11.71 7.13
N LEU A 40 -12.73 11.65 5.80
CA LEU A 40 -13.64 10.93 4.91
C LEU A 40 -13.06 9.59 4.44
N PRO A 41 -13.88 8.54 4.30
CA PRO A 41 -13.43 7.29 3.73
C PRO A 41 -12.92 7.41 2.31
N VAL A 42 -11.78 6.78 2.04
CA VAL A 42 -11.12 6.77 0.73
C VAL A 42 -11.40 5.49 -0.05
N ALA A 43 -11.23 5.57 -1.37
CA ALA A 43 -11.24 4.38 -2.22
C ALA A 43 -10.02 3.51 -1.92
N ALA A 44 -10.23 2.20 -1.84
CA ALA A 44 -9.18 1.25 -1.52
C ALA A 44 -9.37 -0.10 -2.22
N ILE A 45 -8.35 -0.93 -2.14
CA ILE A 45 -8.40 -2.34 -2.48
C ILE A 45 -7.95 -3.19 -1.29
N LEU A 46 -8.56 -4.37 -1.16
CA LEU A 46 -8.14 -5.40 -0.21
C LEU A 46 -7.35 -6.48 -0.98
N VAL A 47 -6.12 -6.74 -0.54
CA VAL A 47 -5.19 -7.70 -1.14
C VAL A 47 -4.53 -8.47 -0.01
N ASP A 48 -4.63 -9.80 0.01
CA ASP A 48 -4.02 -10.66 1.05
C ASP A 48 -4.33 -10.24 2.51
N ARG A 49 -5.52 -9.68 2.76
CA ARG A 49 -5.99 -9.12 4.05
C ARG A 49 -5.36 -7.78 4.46
N GLU A 50 -4.65 -7.14 3.55
CA GLU A 50 -4.10 -5.80 3.73
C GLU A 50 -4.89 -4.78 2.89
N TYR A 51 -5.12 -3.59 3.45
CA TYR A 51 -5.78 -2.51 2.75
C TYR A 51 -4.77 -1.61 2.07
N TYR A 52 -5.04 -1.26 0.82
CA TYR A 52 -4.27 -0.29 0.07
C TYR A 52 -5.18 0.84 -0.41
N SER A 53 -4.90 2.08 0.02
CA SER A 53 -5.64 3.27 -0.39
C SER A 53 -5.23 3.72 -1.79
N PHE A 54 -6.15 4.36 -2.51
CA PHE A 54 -5.85 4.91 -3.83
C PHE A 54 -4.88 6.09 -3.70
N PHE A 55 -3.71 5.98 -4.33
CA PHE A 55 -2.73 7.06 -4.37
C PHE A 55 -2.87 7.89 -5.64
N LYS A 56 -2.76 7.26 -6.82
CA LYS A 56 -2.85 7.97 -8.11
C LYS A 56 -3.07 7.05 -9.30
N ALA A 57 -3.70 7.57 -10.35
CA ALA A 57 -3.73 6.96 -11.68
C ALA A 57 -2.64 7.55 -12.60
N VAL A 58 -1.96 6.70 -13.34
CA VAL A 58 -0.82 7.04 -14.21
C VAL A 58 -0.92 6.24 -15.50
N GLN A 59 -0.78 6.90 -16.66
CA GLN A 59 -0.92 6.23 -17.96
C GLN A 59 0.34 5.43 -18.35
N GLU A 60 1.52 6.00 -18.14
CA GLU A 60 2.78 5.42 -18.60
C GLU A 60 3.42 4.51 -17.56
N ALA A 61 3.77 3.28 -17.96
CA ALA A 61 4.38 2.28 -17.08
C ALA A 61 5.73 2.72 -16.50
N SER A 62 6.57 3.42 -17.28
CA SER A 62 7.86 3.96 -16.81
C SER A 62 7.68 4.95 -15.65
N LYS A 63 6.66 5.80 -15.72
CA LYS A 63 6.30 6.73 -14.64
C LYS A 63 5.78 5.99 -13.41
N VAL A 64 4.99 4.94 -13.59
CA VAL A 64 4.55 4.07 -12.49
C VAL A 64 5.74 3.51 -11.74
N LEU A 65 6.70 2.90 -12.45
CA LEU A 65 7.92 2.33 -11.87
C LEU A 65 8.73 3.37 -11.09
N ALA A 66 8.90 4.57 -11.66
CA ALA A 66 9.61 5.66 -10.99
C ALA A 66 8.91 6.13 -9.71
N ILE A 67 7.57 6.10 -9.66
CA ILE A 67 6.80 6.48 -8.48
C ILE A 67 6.90 5.41 -7.40
N VAL A 68 6.64 4.14 -7.73
CA VAL A 68 6.68 3.06 -6.73
C VAL A 68 8.09 2.81 -6.19
N ALA A 69 9.13 3.03 -6.98
CA ALA A 69 10.52 2.99 -6.48
C ALA A 69 10.77 4.08 -5.42
N LYS A 70 10.25 5.29 -5.62
CA LYS A 70 10.38 6.38 -4.64
C LYS A 70 9.59 6.10 -3.35
N LEU A 71 8.40 5.53 -3.47
CA LEU A 71 7.57 5.12 -2.33
C LEU A 71 8.24 3.96 -1.57
N GLY A 72 8.69 2.92 -2.28
CA GLY A 72 9.39 1.79 -1.71
C GLY A 72 10.67 2.19 -0.95
N ASN A 73 11.44 3.14 -1.48
CA ASN A 73 12.63 3.69 -0.81
C ASN A 73 12.31 4.46 0.48
N ARG A 74 11.07 4.91 0.67
CA ARG A 74 10.60 5.55 1.91
C ARG A 74 10.03 4.54 2.91
N GLY A 75 9.89 3.28 2.50
CA GLY A 75 9.28 2.22 3.30
C GLY A 75 7.80 1.98 3.00
N ASP A 76 7.23 2.65 1.99
CA ASP A 76 5.81 2.50 1.65
C ASP A 76 5.62 1.25 0.78
N SER A 77 4.88 0.27 1.30
CA SER A 77 4.44 -0.89 0.51
C SER A 77 3.36 -0.46 -0.48
N THR A 78 3.44 -0.91 -1.73
CA THR A 78 2.50 -0.47 -2.77
C THR A 78 1.88 -1.63 -3.54
N ALA A 79 0.78 -1.35 -4.23
CA ALA A 79 0.21 -2.22 -5.24
C ALA A 79 -0.08 -1.45 -6.53
N ILE A 80 -0.04 -2.14 -7.67
CA ILE A 80 -0.35 -1.60 -8.99
C ILE A 80 -1.45 -2.45 -9.61
N THR A 81 -2.51 -1.82 -10.10
CA THR A 81 -3.56 -2.47 -10.89
C THR A 81 -3.63 -1.87 -12.29
N LYS A 82 -3.95 -2.67 -13.31
CA LYS A 82 -4.32 -2.14 -14.64
C LYS A 82 -5.67 -1.43 -14.59
N THR A 83 -5.81 -0.36 -15.36
CA THR A 83 -7.07 0.35 -15.62
C THR A 83 -7.33 0.40 -17.13
N ALA A 84 -8.49 0.89 -17.55
CA ALA A 84 -8.81 1.01 -18.98
C ALA A 84 -7.86 1.92 -19.76
N SER A 85 -7.22 2.89 -19.10
CA SER A 85 -6.37 3.91 -19.73
C SER A 85 -4.93 3.95 -19.18
N GLY A 86 -4.53 2.96 -18.38
CA GLY A 86 -3.21 2.93 -17.76
C GLY A 86 -3.17 2.08 -16.49
N TYR A 87 -2.67 2.68 -15.41
CA TYR A 87 -2.41 2.00 -14.15
C TYR A 87 -2.90 2.84 -12.97
N ALA A 88 -3.28 2.18 -11.89
CA ALA A 88 -3.50 2.81 -10.59
C ALA A 88 -2.44 2.30 -9.59
N ILE A 89 -1.90 3.23 -8.82
CA ILE A 89 -0.98 2.99 -7.73
C ILE A 89 -1.77 3.09 -6.43
N TRP A 90 -1.54 2.12 -5.54
CA TRP A 90 -2.17 2.02 -4.24
C TRP A 90 -1.08 1.91 -3.16
N VAL A 91 -1.28 2.52 -2.00
CA VAL A 91 -0.33 2.51 -0.87
C VAL A 91 -0.93 1.76 0.30
N MET A 92 -0.16 0.88 0.94
CA MET A 92 -0.60 0.08 2.08
C MET A 92 -0.87 0.98 3.28
N GLU A 93 -2.04 0.81 3.89
CA GLU A 93 -2.45 1.58 5.06
C GLU A 93 -2.55 0.63 6.27
N PRO A 94 -1.54 0.60 7.16
CA PRO A 94 -1.49 -0.37 8.25
C PRO A 94 -2.61 -0.17 9.29
N GLU A 95 -3.08 1.08 9.41
CA GLU A 95 -4.13 1.47 10.35
C GLU A 95 -5.50 1.63 9.69
N ALA A 96 -5.64 1.23 8.43
CA ALA A 96 -6.91 1.31 7.73
C ALA A 96 -7.95 0.33 8.29
N SER A 97 -9.19 0.79 8.34
CA SER A 97 -10.35 -0.02 8.73
C SER A 97 -11.44 0.01 7.66
N PRO A 98 -12.12 -1.12 7.38
CA PRO A 98 -13.19 -1.16 6.38
C PRO A 98 -14.37 -0.31 6.83
N VAL A 99 -14.97 0.41 5.88
CA VAL A 99 -16.28 1.03 6.12
C VAL A 99 -17.34 -0.04 5.95
N LYS A 100 -18.23 -0.19 6.95
CA LYS A 100 -19.39 -1.07 6.82
C LYS A 100 -20.27 -0.58 5.67
N PRO A 101 -20.73 -1.45 4.76
CA PRO A 101 -21.77 -1.06 3.83
C PRO A 101 -23.01 -0.66 4.63
N SER A 102 -23.46 0.57 4.43
CA SER A 102 -24.76 1.09 4.87
C SER A 102 -25.91 0.38 4.20
#